data_AF-A0A934ATA7-F1
#
_entry.id   AF-A0A934ATA7-F1
#
_cell.length_a   1.000
_cell.length_b   1.000
_cell.length_c   1.000
_cell.angle_alpha   90.00
_cell.angle_beta   90.00
_cell.angle_gamma   90.00
#
_symmetry.space_group_name_H-M   'P 1'
#
loop_
_entity.id
_entity.type
_entity.pdbx_description
1 polymer ?
#
loop_
_entity_poly.entity_id
_entity_poly.type
_entity_poly.pdbx_seq_one_letter_code
_entity_poly.pdbx_strand_id
1 'polypeptide(L)'
;MEKKSGIVYLVGAGPGDIGLLTVKGLHCLRKAEVVIYDFHLNAQILNYIDRKAELIYAGKRGGHHTMTQDEINRAIVEKANKGKIVCRLKGGDPFVFGRGGEEAQELVKAGIAFEVVPGVSSSVAAPAYAGIPLTHRLYSSSFAVVPGYEDTTKEESAINWAKLATGVGTLVFLMAVKNIDEMTRKLIEHGRSPDTPVAVVRWGTRADQKTIVSTLKDIAALVKEKDILPPAVTIIGDVVNLRSELNWYEKKPMFGQRILVTREHSGGFELLEELGAEVLEFSTIEIVPPASWNDLDKAIVQIGTYDWLIFTSANGVKYFFSRLFEKGVDIRNLHGIRICAIGTKTGTAVNQFGIRVDLVPDEFNAEGLIQAFIKEGSRLNSRDSSDNSELGTSNIQPLQGMRFLLPRAAIAREIFPEELRKLGGSIDVPVAYRAIKPDYHGKRLKRFLKEGRITIATFTSAATFSNFREIMGEDADELLKTVAIAAIGPVTAKAIESAGLKVHIMPKEATVEAMVNEIQEWVLQKQ
;
A
#
# COMPACT_ATOMS: atom_id res chain seq x y z
N MET A 1 -0.09 -40.65 3.88
CA MET A 1 -0.22 -39.22 4.19
C MET A 1 -1.60 -38.79 3.74
N GLU A 2 -2.46 -38.33 4.65
CA GLU A 2 -3.72 -37.68 4.24
C GLU A 2 -3.39 -36.52 3.31
N LYS A 3 -4.02 -36.50 2.14
CA LYS A 3 -3.87 -35.41 1.16
C LYS A 3 -4.53 -34.20 1.81
N LYS A 4 -3.74 -33.30 2.41
CA LYS A 4 -4.24 -32.11 3.09
C LYS A 4 -4.88 -31.20 2.04
N SER A 5 -6.21 -31.21 1.96
CA SER A 5 -6.94 -30.28 1.09
C SER A 5 -6.69 -28.86 1.55
N GLY A 6 -6.50 -27.95 0.60
CA GLY A 6 -6.39 -26.52 0.86
C GLY A 6 -7.71 -25.93 1.35
N ILE A 7 -7.67 -24.64 1.69
CA ILE A 7 -8.83 -23.84 2.11
C ILE A 7 -9.04 -22.68 1.14
N VAL A 8 -10.30 -22.33 0.90
CA VAL A 8 -10.69 -21.20 0.06
C VAL A 8 -11.33 -20.09 0.89
N TYR A 9 -10.81 -18.87 0.78
CA TYR A 9 -11.44 -17.67 1.33
C TYR A 9 -12.14 -16.89 0.22
N LEU A 10 -13.46 -16.75 0.29
CA LEU A 10 -14.25 -15.85 -0.57
C LEU A 10 -14.27 -14.46 0.08
N VAL A 11 -13.42 -13.55 -0.37
CA VAL A 11 -13.13 -12.27 0.30
C VAL A 11 -13.70 -11.09 -0.48
N GLY A 12 -14.47 -10.24 0.20
CA GLY A 12 -14.87 -8.93 -0.32
C GLY A 12 -13.75 -7.90 -0.21
N ALA A 13 -13.33 -7.35 -1.35
CA ALA A 13 -12.27 -6.36 -1.47
C ALA A 13 -12.74 -4.93 -1.13
N GLY A 14 -14.04 -4.71 -0.99
CA GLY A 14 -14.60 -3.37 -0.92
C GLY A 14 -14.78 -2.70 -2.30
N PRO A 15 -15.28 -1.46 -2.34
CA PRO A 15 -15.66 -0.76 -3.56
C PRO A 15 -14.49 -0.14 -4.34
N GLY A 16 -13.32 0.04 -3.71
CA GLY A 16 -12.16 0.67 -4.32
C GLY A 16 -11.12 1.11 -3.28
N ASP A 17 -11.52 1.96 -2.33
CA ASP A 17 -10.67 2.41 -1.22
C ASP A 17 -10.11 1.22 -0.43
N ILE A 18 -8.78 1.16 -0.29
CA ILE A 18 -8.10 0.10 0.44
C ILE A 18 -8.44 0.12 1.94
N GLY A 19 -8.75 1.30 2.49
CA GLY A 19 -9.18 1.46 3.87
C GLY A 19 -10.52 0.77 4.18
N LEU A 20 -11.28 0.40 3.15
CA LEU A 20 -12.53 -0.36 3.27
C LEU A 20 -12.35 -1.88 3.15
N LEU A 21 -11.12 -2.36 2.93
CA LEU A 21 -10.81 -3.78 3.08
C LEU A 21 -10.95 -4.17 4.55
N THR A 22 -11.70 -5.22 4.85
CA THR A 22 -11.86 -5.67 6.24
C THR A 22 -10.54 -6.20 6.79
N VAL A 23 -10.31 -6.04 8.10
CA VAL A 23 -9.11 -6.57 8.79
C VAL A 23 -8.94 -8.07 8.52
N LYS A 24 -10.05 -8.82 8.51
CA LYS A 24 -10.05 -10.25 8.17
C LYS A 24 -9.71 -10.50 6.70
N GLY A 25 -10.23 -9.69 5.78
CA GLY A 25 -9.90 -9.78 4.36
C GLY A 25 -8.41 -9.55 4.11
N LEU A 26 -7.82 -8.55 4.76
CA LEU A 26 -6.39 -8.28 4.72
C LEU A 26 -5.56 -9.45 5.27
N HIS A 27 -6.01 -10.08 6.36
CA HIS A 27 -5.35 -11.24 6.94
C HIS A 27 -5.38 -12.45 6.00
N CYS A 28 -6.53 -12.75 5.39
CA CYS A 28 -6.66 -13.80 4.39
C CYS A 28 -5.76 -13.54 3.17
N LEU A 29 -5.71 -12.29 2.70
CA LEU A 29 -4.90 -11.89 1.56
C LEU A 29 -3.39 -12.09 1.80
N ARG A 30 -2.91 -11.69 2.99
CA ARG A 30 -1.49 -11.87 3.39
C ARG A 30 -1.06 -13.33 3.52
N LYS A 31 -2.00 -14.22 3.82
CA LYS A 31 -1.76 -15.68 3.96
C LYS A 31 -1.92 -16.46 2.66
N ALA A 32 -2.47 -15.84 1.62
CA ALA A 32 -2.84 -16.53 0.40
C ALA A 32 -1.61 -16.98 -0.39
N GLU A 33 -1.60 -18.23 -0.83
CA GLU A 33 -0.62 -18.76 -1.78
C GLU A 33 -1.11 -18.60 -3.23
N VAL A 34 -2.42 -18.40 -3.42
CA VAL A 34 -3.04 -18.06 -4.70
C VAL A 34 -4.09 -16.99 -4.47
N VAL A 35 -4.06 -15.91 -5.26
CA VAL A 35 -5.11 -14.90 -5.27
C VAL A 35 -5.80 -14.92 -6.63
N ILE A 36 -7.08 -15.30 -6.63
CA ILE A 36 -7.93 -15.30 -7.82
C ILE A 36 -8.84 -14.08 -7.73
N TYR A 37 -8.70 -13.12 -8.63
CA TYR A 37 -9.34 -11.82 -8.49
C TYR A 37 -10.05 -11.35 -9.75
N ASP A 38 -11.15 -10.61 -9.54
CA ASP A 38 -11.92 -10.01 -10.62
C ASP A 38 -11.37 -8.64 -11.05
N PHE A 39 -12.00 -8.10 -12.09
CA PHE A 39 -11.72 -6.78 -12.65
C PHE A 39 -11.70 -5.65 -11.60
N HIS A 40 -10.81 -4.67 -11.82
CA HIS A 40 -10.59 -3.46 -11.02
C HIS A 40 -10.17 -3.62 -9.57
N LEU A 41 -9.28 -4.58 -9.30
CA LEU A 41 -8.48 -4.53 -8.07
C LEU A 41 -7.83 -3.15 -7.93
N ASN A 42 -8.03 -2.45 -6.81
CA ASN A 42 -7.17 -1.32 -6.47
C ASN A 42 -5.72 -1.81 -6.48
N ALA A 43 -4.81 -1.09 -7.13
CA ALA A 43 -3.43 -1.52 -7.23
C ALA A 43 -2.72 -1.59 -5.87
N GLN A 44 -3.18 -0.80 -4.88
CA GLN A 44 -2.70 -0.85 -3.50
C GLN A 44 -2.89 -2.22 -2.85
N ILE A 45 -3.93 -2.98 -3.23
CA ILE A 45 -4.18 -4.33 -2.69
C ILE A 45 -2.97 -5.25 -2.92
N LEU A 46 -2.23 -5.06 -4.02
CA LEU A 46 -1.07 -5.87 -4.34
C LEU A 46 0.05 -5.78 -3.29
N ASN A 47 0.14 -4.66 -2.57
CA ASN A 47 1.17 -4.45 -1.55
C ASN A 47 1.00 -5.39 -0.34
N TYR A 48 -0.18 -6.01 -0.20
CA TYR A 48 -0.51 -6.90 0.90
C TYR A 48 -0.52 -8.37 0.50
N ILE A 49 -0.27 -8.69 -0.77
CA ILE A 49 -0.19 -10.06 -1.26
C ILE A 49 1.27 -10.51 -1.14
N ASP A 50 1.50 -11.74 -0.66
CA ASP A 50 2.83 -12.33 -0.70
C ASP A 50 3.35 -12.35 -2.14
N ARG A 51 4.59 -11.89 -2.36
CA ARG A 51 5.21 -11.81 -3.69
C ARG A 51 5.34 -13.18 -4.37
N LYS A 52 5.35 -14.27 -3.59
CA LYS A 52 5.38 -15.65 -4.09
C LYS A 52 3.99 -16.19 -4.41
N ALA A 53 2.92 -15.49 -4.03
CA ALA A 53 1.56 -15.91 -4.30
C ALA A 53 1.27 -15.87 -5.80
N GLU A 54 0.59 -16.91 -6.29
CA GLU A 54 0.16 -16.99 -7.67
C GLU A 54 -1.05 -16.05 -7.90
N LEU A 55 -0.95 -15.11 -8.83
CA LEU A 55 -2.04 -14.18 -9.17
C LEU A 55 -2.78 -14.65 -10.42
N ILE A 56 -4.08 -14.93 -10.29
CA ILE A 56 -4.94 -15.38 -11.39
C ILE A 56 -6.02 -14.33 -11.63
N TYR A 57 -6.01 -13.74 -12.83
CA TYR A 57 -7.00 -12.74 -13.23
C TYR A 57 -8.25 -13.42 -13.84
N ALA A 58 -9.39 -13.22 -13.19
CA ALA A 58 -10.68 -13.82 -13.57
C ALA A 58 -11.62 -12.85 -14.32
N GLY A 59 -11.24 -11.57 -14.49
CA GLY A 59 -12.11 -10.54 -15.07
C GLY A 59 -12.17 -10.51 -16.60
N LYS A 60 -13.16 -9.77 -17.14
CA LYS A 60 -13.26 -9.42 -18.58
C LYS A 60 -12.16 -8.41 -18.93
N ARG A 61 -11.35 -8.70 -19.95
CA ARG A 61 -10.34 -7.77 -20.50
C ARG A 61 -10.70 -7.49 -21.95
N GLY A 62 -10.79 -6.22 -22.34
CA GLY A 62 -11.20 -5.80 -23.69
C GLY A 62 -10.55 -6.64 -24.80
N GLY A 63 -11.30 -7.58 -25.36
CA GLY A 63 -10.92 -8.39 -26.52
C GLY A 63 -10.09 -9.67 -26.29
N HIS A 64 -9.62 -10.02 -25.08
CA HIS A 64 -8.83 -11.25 -24.85
C HIS A 64 -9.43 -12.15 -23.76
N HIS A 65 -9.35 -13.47 -24.00
CA HIS A 65 -9.90 -14.60 -23.22
C HIS A 65 -10.42 -14.22 -21.82
N THR A 66 -11.74 -14.17 -21.70
CA THR A 66 -12.45 -14.01 -20.43
C THR A 66 -12.63 -15.40 -19.82
N MET A 67 -12.28 -15.58 -18.55
CA MET A 67 -12.69 -16.80 -17.82
C MET A 67 -14.21 -16.77 -17.64
N THR A 68 -14.88 -17.80 -18.13
CA THR A 68 -16.26 -18.12 -17.78
C THR A 68 -16.37 -18.44 -16.28
N GLN A 69 -17.58 -18.36 -15.73
CA GLN A 69 -17.76 -18.69 -14.30
C GLN A 69 -17.31 -20.12 -13.99
N ASP A 70 -17.58 -21.06 -14.88
CA ASP A 70 -17.18 -22.45 -14.70
C ASP A 70 -15.66 -22.60 -14.72
N GLU A 71 -14.95 -21.82 -15.56
CA GLU A 71 -13.48 -21.78 -15.53
C GLU A 71 -12.95 -21.21 -14.23
N ILE A 72 -13.57 -20.16 -13.69
CA ILE A 72 -13.21 -19.59 -12.39
C ILE A 72 -13.40 -20.63 -11.29
N ASN A 73 -14.58 -21.27 -11.25
CA ASN A 73 -14.91 -22.30 -10.28
C ASN A 73 -13.92 -23.46 -10.34
N ARG A 74 -13.61 -23.95 -11.55
CA ARG A 74 -12.59 -25.00 -11.77
C ARG A 74 -11.21 -24.56 -11.28
N ALA A 75 -10.78 -23.34 -11.58
CA ALA A 75 -9.49 -22.84 -11.13
C ALA A 75 -9.40 -22.75 -9.61
N ILE A 76 -10.45 -22.28 -8.93
CA ILE A 76 -10.50 -22.24 -7.46
C ILE A 76 -10.36 -23.67 -6.89
N VAL A 77 -11.18 -24.60 -7.38
CA VAL A 77 -11.20 -26.01 -6.93
C VAL A 77 -9.86 -26.70 -7.18
N GLU A 78 -9.27 -26.52 -8.35
CA GLU A 78 -7.98 -27.11 -8.72
C GLU A 78 -6.85 -26.66 -7.78
N LYS A 79 -6.80 -25.35 -7.46
CA LYS A 79 -5.75 -24.80 -6.59
C LYS A 79 -5.92 -25.26 -5.15
N ALA A 80 -7.14 -25.31 -4.64
CA ALA A 80 -7.42 -25.84 -3.30
C ALA A 80 -7.09 -27.34 -3.20
N ASN A 81 -7.40 -28.14 -4.22
CA ASN A 81 -7.05 -29.57 -4.26
C ASN A 81 -5.53 -29.85 -4.28
N LYS A 82 -4.72 -28.85 -4.64
CA LYS A 82 -3.25 -28.89 -4.53
C LYS A 82 -2.75 -28.57 -3.12
N GLY A 83 -3.64 -28.40 -2.14
CA GLY A 83 -3.30 -28.09 -0.76
C GLY A 83 -3.05 -26.60 -0.49
N LYS A 84 -3.29 -25.73 -1.47
CA LYS A 84 -2.98 -24.30 -1.36
C LYS A 84 -4.03 -23.52 -0.59
N ILE A 85 -3.60 -22.45 0.09
CA ILE A 85 -4.49 -21.41 0.62
C ILE A 85 -4.90 -20.48 -0.52
N VAL A 86 -6.18 -20.51 -0.91
CA VAL A 86 -6.71 -19.72 -2.02
C VAL A 86 -7.52 -18.54 -1.49
N CYS A 87 -7.19 -17.33 -1.92
CA CYS A 87 -8.01 -16.14 -1.71
C CYS A 87 -8.73 -15.79 -3.02
N ARG A 88 -10.04 -16.00 -3.05
CA ARG A 88 -10.93 -15.55 -4.11
C ARG A 88 -11.40 -14.14 -3.78
N LEU A 89 -10.73 -13.14 -4.35
CA LEU A 89 -10.92 -11.74 -4.03
C LEU A 89 -11.92 -11.09 -5.00
N LYS A 90 -13.04 -10.59 -4.46
CA LYS A 90 -14.20 -10.11 -5.22
C LYS A 90 -14.45 -8.64 -4.91
N GLY A 91 -14.79 -7.85 -5.92
CA GLY A 91 -15.13 -6.42 -5.71
C GLY A 91 -16.40 -6.27 -4.86
N GLY A 92 -16.40 -5.30 -3.94
CA GLY A 92 -17.49 -5.08 -3.01
C GLY A 92 -17.62 -6.21 -1.99
N ASP A 93 -18.77 -6.88 -1.98
CA ASP A 93 -19.09 -8.00 -1.11
C ASP A 93 -19.30 -9.30 -1.93
N PRO A 94 -18.85 -10.48 -1.46
CA PRO A 94 -19.01 -11.73 -2.20
C PRO A 94 -20.45 -12.09 -2.56
N PHE A 95 -21.41 -11.75 -1.70
CA PHE A 95 -22.81 -12.17 -1.79
C PHE A 95 -23.76 -11.08 -2.31
N VAL A 96 -23.30 -9.85 -2.49
CA VAL A 96 -24.09 -8.78 -3.13
C VAL A 96 -23.77 -8.70 -4.62
N PHE A 97 -24.56 -9.42 -5.44
CA PHE A 97 -24.39 -9.52 -6.90
C PHE A 97 -22.99 -9.95 -7.38
N GLY A 98 -22.19 -10.54 -6.49
CA GLY A 98 -20.84 -11.01 -6.77
C GLY A 98 -20.76 -12.47 -7.23
N ARG A 99 -21.87 -13.23 -7.20
CA ARG A 99 -21.91 -14.69 -7.49
C ARG A 99 -21.12 -15.56 -6.50
N GLY A 100 -20.78 -15.04 -5.32
CA GLY A 100 -20.09 -15.83 -4.30
C GLY A 100 -20.88 -17.05 -3.81
N GLY A 101 -22.21 -17.02 -3.88
CA GLY A 101 -23.05 -18.17 -3.54
C GLY A 101 -22.86 -19.33 -4.51
N GLU A 102 -22.79 -19.06 -5.81
CA GLU A 102 -22.51 -20.07 -6.84
C GLU A 102 -21.11 -20.67 -6.66
N GLU A 103 -20.11 -19.81 -6.42
CA GLU A 103 -18.72 -20.24 -6.14
C GLU A 103 -18.66 -21.13 -4.88
N ALA A 104 -19.38 -20.77 -3.81
CA ALA A 104 -19.47 -21.57 -2.59
C ALA A 104 -20.13 -22.93 -2.80
N GLN A 105 -21.19 -23.02 -3.62
CA GLN A 105 -21.85 -24.29 -3.95
C GLN A 105 -20.91 -25.26 -4.65
N GLU A 106 -20.06 -24.78 -5.56
CA GLU A 106 -19.06 -25.62 -6.22
C GLU A 106 -17.99 -26.13 -5.26
N LEU A 107 -17.59 -25.32 -4.28
CA LEU A 107 -16.66 -25.74 -3.22
C LEU A 107 -17.24 -26.85 -2.35
N VAL A 108 -18.52 -26.73 -1.98
CA VAL A 108 -19.26 -27.77 -1.25
C VAL A 108 -19.30 -29.08 -2.06
N LYS A 109 -19.65 -29.02 -3.35
CA LYS A 109 -19.68 -30.19 -4.23
C LYS A 109 -18.33 -30.88 -4.35
N ALA A 110 -17.24 -30.10 -4.33
CA ALA A 110 -15.87 -30.60 -4.40
C ALA A 110 -15.30 -31.05 -3.04
N GLY A 111 -16.04 -30.92 -1.94
CA GLY A 111 -15.56 -31.28 -0.60
C GLY A 111 -14.45 -30.37 -0.07
N ILE A 112 -14.36 -29.13 -0.55
CA ILE A 112 -13.31 -28.17 -0.16
C ILE A 112 -13.82 -27.27 0.97
N ALA A 113 -13.03 -27.15 2.04
CA ALA A 113 -13.29 -26.22 3.12
C ALA A 113 -13.20 -24.77 2.61
N PHE A 114 -14.16 -23.94 2.99
CA PHE A 114 -14.17 -22.53 2.62
C PHE A 114 -14.70 -21.63 3.74
N GLU A 115 -14.33 -20.36 3.66
CA GLU A 115 -14.82 -19.30 4.53
C GLU A 115 -15.21 -18.08 3.71
N VAL A 116 -16.32 -17.45 4.07
CA VAL A 116 -16.76 -16.18 3.47
C VAL A 116 -16.32 -15.04 4.38
N VAL A 117 -15.62 -14.07 3.81
CA VAL A 117 -15.24 -12.83 4.47
C VAL A 117 -16.02 -11.69 3.82
N PRO A 118 -17.05 -11.15 4.50
CA PRO A 118 -17.84 -10.04 3.97
C PRO A 118 -16.98 -8.82 3.65
N GLY A 119 -17.43 -8.06 2.66
CA GLY A 119 -16.80 -6.80 2.26
C GLY A 119 -17.79 -5.64 2.29
N VAL A 120 -17.26 -4.42 2.22
CA VAL A 120 -18.10 -3.24 2.10
C VAL A 120 -18.65 -3.16 0.67
N SER A 121 -19.96 -3.35 0.49
CA SER A 121 -20.59 -3.29 -0.83
C SER A 121 -20.58 -1.87 -1.42
N SER A 122 -20.35 -1.76 -2.73
CA SER A 122 -20.48 -0.49 -3.47
C SER A 122 -21.89 0.09 -3.38
N SER A 123 -22.91 -0.74 -3.19
CA SER A 123 -24.29 -0.31 -2.98
C SER A 123 -24.48 0.58 -1.75
N VAL A 124 -23.58 0.49 -0.77
CA VAL A 124 -23.63 1.29 0.46
C VAL A 124 -22.52 2.35 0.46
N ALA A 125 -21.30 1.95 0.09
CA ALA A 125 -20.16 2.84 0.19
C ALA A 125 -20.13 3.95 -0.87
N ALA A 126 -20.52 3.67 -2.12
CA ALA A 126 -20.55 4.72 -3.14
C ALA A 126 -21.52 5.87 -2.78
N PRO A 127 -22.76 5.60 -2.32
CA PRO A 127 -23.63 6.64 -1.77
C PRO A 127 -22.99 7.38 -0.58
N ALA A 128 -22.42 6.66 0.39
CA ALA A 128 -21.82 7.27 1.58
C ALA A 128 -20.67 8.24 1.25
N TYR A 129 -19.80 7.86 0.31
CA TYR A 129 -18.70 8.70 -0.19
C TYR A 129 -19.18 9.77 -1.18
N ALA A 130 -20.42 9.71 -1.64
CA ALA A 130 -21.08 10.79 -2.36
C ALA A 130 -21.91 11.70 -1.43
N GLY A 131 -21.88 11.50 -0.11
CA GLY A 131 -22.70 12.28 0.83
C GLY A 131 -24.20 11.97 0.74
N ILE A 132 -24.56 10.77 0.30
CA ILE A 132 -25.95 10.34 0.13
C ILE A 132 -26.22 9.16 1.08
N PRO A 133 -26.86 9.38 2.24
CA PRO A 133 -27.27 8.29 3.10
C PRO A 133 -28.41 7.49 2.43
N LEU A 134 -28.44 6.17 2.59
CA LEU A 134 -29.49 5.35 1.99
C LEU A 134 -30.83 5.43 2.73
N THR A 135 -30.77 5.79 4.01
CA THR A 135 -31.92 5.96 4.88
C THR A 135 -31.76 7.26 5.66
N HIS A 136 -32.85 7.97 5.86
CA HIS A 136 -32.90 9.19 6.67
C HIS A 136 -34.32 9.39 7.18
N ARG A 137 -34.48 9.78 8.46
CA ARG A 137 -35.79 9.83 9.13
C ARG A 137 -36.84 10.65 8.38
N LEU A 138 -36.42 11.71 7.69
CA LEU A 138 -37.30 12.61 6.95
C LEU A 138 -37.53 12.21 5.48
N TYR A 139 -36.72 11.30 4.93
CA TYR A 139 -36.74 10.98 3.49
C TYR A 139 -37.09 9.53 3.20
N SER A 140 -36.47 8.58 3.90
CA SER A 140 -36.68 7.16 3.64
C SER A 140 -36.30 6.28 4.82
N SER A 141 -37.19 5.36 5.19
CA SER A 141 -36.98 4.28 6.16
C SER A 141 -36.65 2.94 5.51
N SER A 142 -36.66 2.85 4.17
CA SER A 142 -36.43 1.61 3.42
C SER A 142 -35.54 1.84 2.20
N PHE A 143 -34.70 0.86 1.91
CA PHE A 143 -33.94 0.85 0.65
C PHE A 143 -33.88 -0.55 0.06
N ALA A 144 -33.70 -0.62 -1.26
CA ALA A 144 -33.52 -1.86 -1.99
C ALA A 144 -32.32 -1.75 -2.93
N VAL A 145 -31.55 -2.84 -3.02
CA VAL A 145 -30.44 -2.95 -3.98
C VAL A 145 -30.86 -3.88 -5.11
N VAL A 146 -30.76 -3.40 -6.35
CA VAL A 146 -31.31 -4.07 -7.53
C VAL A 146 -30.25 -4.11 -8.64
N PRO A 147 -30.12 -5.20 -9.39
CA PRO A 147 -29.25 -5.22 -10.56
C PRO A 147 -29.92 -4.46 -11.71
N GLY A 148 -29.18 -3.62 -12.41
CA GLY A 148 -29.63 -2.91 -13.60
C GLY A 148 -29.54 -3.72 -14.88
N TYR A 149 -29.06 -4.96 -14.81
CA TYR A 149 -29.08 -5.93 -15.89
C TYR A 149 -29.75 -7.21 -15.42
N GLU A 150 -30.70 -7.69 -16.21
CA GLU A 150 -31.20 -9.06 -16.16
C GLU A 150 -30.75 -9.78 -17.42
N ASP A 151 -30.56 -11.09 -17.33
CA ASP A 151 -30.26 -11.93 -18.48
C ASP A 151 -31.35 -11.75 -19.55
N THR A 152 -30.96 -11.20 -20.70
CA THR A 152 -31.87 -10.88 -21.82
C THR A 152 -32.46 -12.13 -22.47
N THR A 153 -32.01 -13.33 -22.09
CA THR A 153 -32.59 -14.61 -22.56
C THR A 153 -33.83 -15.04 -21.75
N LYS A 154 -34.17 -14.35 -20.66
CA LYS A 154 -35.41 -14.59 -19.91
C LYS A 154 -36.58 -13.88 -20.57
N GLU A 155 -37.67 -14.60 -20.81
CA GLU A 155 -38.91 -14.06 -21.40
C GLU A 155 -39.60 -13.04 -20.49
N GLU A 156 -39.42 -13.14 -19.17
CA GLU A 156 -39.96 -12.21 -18.17
C GLU A 156 -38.88 -11.65 -17.24
N SER A 157 -39.01 -10.36 -16.90
CA SER A 157 -38.19 -9.68 -15.90
C SER A 157 -38.42 -10.32 -14.53
N ALA A 158 -37.36 -10.71 -13.83
CA ALA A 158 -37.46 -11.15 -12.44
C ALA A 158 -37.73 -9.97 -11.48
N ILE A 159 -37.48 -8.74 -11.91
CA ILE A 159 -37.79 -7.52 -11.18
C ILE A 159 -39.28 -7.17 -11.30
N ASN A 160 -39.95 -7.13 -10.15
CA ASN A 160 -41.32 -6.62 -10.07
C ASN A 160 -41.31 -5.08 -10.04
N TRP A 161 -41.28 -4.45 -11.21
CA TRP A 161 -41.20 -2.99 -11.38
C TRP A 161 -42.35 -2.24 -10.70
N ALA A 162 -43.57 -2.79 -10.75
CA ALA A 162 -44.74 -2.20 -10.10
C ALA A 162 -44.55 -2.03 -8.59
N LYS A 163 -44.06 -3.07 -7.90
CA LYS A 163 -43.79 -3.01 -6.45
C LYS A 163 -42.56 -2.19 -6.13
N LEU A 164 -41.55 -2.21 -6.99
CA LEU A 164 -40.29 -1.52 -6.76
C LEU A 164 -40.42 0.00 -6.88
N ALA A 165 -41.19 0.48 -7.87
CA ALA A 165 -41.29 1.91 -8.17
C ALA A 165 -41.81 2.71 -6.97
N THR A 166 -42.85 2.23 -6.29
CA THR A 166 -43.54 2.97 -5.23
C THR A 166 -43.38 2.36 -3.83
N GLY A 167 -42.99 1.08 -3.72
CA GLY A 167 -42.91 0.38 -2.44
C GLY A 167 -41.65 0.64 -1.62
N VAL A 168 -40.62 1.26 -2.20
CA VAL A 168 -39.32 1.50 -1.55
C VAL A 168 -38.90 2.97 -1.70
N GLY A 169 -38.53 3.60 -0.59
CA GLY A 169 -38.15 5.02 -0.60
C GLY A 169 -36.85 5.27 -1.38
N THR A 170 -35.79 4.50 -1.10
CA THR A 170 -34.49 4.64 -1.78
C THR A 170 -34.18 3.40 -2.63
N LEU A 171 -33.93 3.59 -3.92
CA LEU A 171 -33.49 2.51 -4.81
C LEU A 171 -32.01 2.67 -5.13
N VAL A 172 -31.25 1.59 -5.01
CA VAL A 172 -29.84 1.53 -5.40
C VAL A 172 -29.69 0.50 -6.52
N PHE A 173 -29.35 0.97 -7.71
CA PHE A 173 -29.08 0.10 -8.84
C PHE A 173 -27.58 -0.09 -9.05
N LEU A 174 -27.16 -1.35 -9.14
CA LEU A 174 -25.81 -1.74 -9.55
C LEU A 174 -25.82 -2.13 -11.02
N MET A 175 -24.74 -1.86 -11.76
CA MET A 175 -24.62 -2.29 -13.18
C MET A 175 -25.70 -1.71 -14.11
N ALA A 176 -26.28 -0.56 -13.78
CA ALA A 176 -27.39 0.04 -14.55
C ALA A 176 -26.98 0.93 -15.72
N VAL A 177 -25.72 1.37 -15.80
CA VAL A 177 -25.28 2.40 -16.77
C VAL A 177 -25.73 2.13 -18.20
N LYS A 178 -25.60 0.88 -18.68
CA LYS A 178 -25.97 0.50 -20.05
C LYS A 178 -27.48 0.47 -20.31
N ASN A 179 -28.28 0.26 -19.25
CA ASN A 179 -29.72 0.08 -19.32
C ASN A 179 -30.47 1.22 -18.60
N ILE A 180 -29.80 2.35 -18.36
CA ILE A 180 -30.34 3.40 -17.48
C ILE A 180 -31.61 4.01 -18.08
N ASP A 181 -31.69 4.18 -19.41
CA ASP A 181 -32.89 4.67 -20.10
C ASP A 181 -34.11 3.75 -19.88
N GLU A 182 -33.92 2.44 -20.06
CA GLU A 182 -34.99 1.44 -19.89
C GLU A 182 -35.47 1.40 -18.44
N MET A 183 -34.53 1.43 -17.50
CA MET A 183 -34.80 1.40 -16.07
C MET A 183 -35.57 2.64 -15.60
N THR A 184 -35.16 3.85 -16.00
CA THR A 184 -35.87 5.08 -15.60
C THR A 184 -37.26 5.13 -16.20
N ARG A 185 -37.42 4.75 -17.47
CA ARG A 185 -38.73 4.65 -18.13
C ARG A 185 -39.67 3.69 -17.39
N LYS A 186 -39.23 2.48 -17.06
CA LYS A 186 -40.05 1.50 -16.32
C LYS A 186 -40.46 2.02 -14.95
N LEU A 187 -39.57 2.69 -14.22
CA LEU A 187 -39.93 3.27 -12.92
C LEU A 187 -41.01 4.35 -13.04
N ILE A 188 -40.92 5.21 -14.07
CA ILE A 188 -41.91 6.26 -14.34
C ILE A 188 -43.26 5.63 -14.75
N GLU A 189 -43.25 4.68 -15.68
CA GLU A 189 -44.44 3.94 -16.13
C GLU A 189 -45.19 3.29 -14.97
N HIS A 190 -44.47 2.83 -13.94
CA HIS A 190 -45.02 2.19 -12.75
C HIS A 190 -45.26 3.15 -11.57
N GLY A 191 -45.28 4.46 -11.82
CA GLY A 191 -45.78 5.47 -10.89
C GLY A 191 -44.72 6.19 -10.03
N ARG A 192 -43.42 6.02 -10.30
CA ARG A 192 -42.38 6.87 -9.70
C ARG A 192 -42.42 8.25 -10.36
N SER A 193 -42.38 9.33 -9.57
CA SER A 193 -42.36 10.69 -10.11
C SER A 193 -41.15 10.91 -11.04
N PRO A 194 -41.32 11.49 -12.24
CA PRO A 194 -40.23 11.88 -13.13
C PRO A 194 -39.22 12.84 -12.49
N ASP A 195 -39.67 13.65 -11.54
CA ASP A 195 -38.85 14.64 -10.83
C ASP A 195 -38.07 14.05 -9.65
N THR A 196 -38.22 12.74 -9.38
CA THR A 196 -37.48 12.06 -8.31
C THR A 196 -35.97 12.30 -8.49
N PRO A 197 -35.26 12.77 -7.46
CA PRO A 197 -33.82 12.95 -7.52
C PRO A 197 -33.06 11.64 -7.79
N VAL A 198 -32.04 11.72 -8.64
CA VAL A 198 -31.15 10.60 -8.98
C VAL A 198 -29.70 11.05 -8.95
N ALA A 199 -28.85 10.22 -8.33
CA ALA A 199 -27.39 10.35 -8.41
C ALA A 199 -26.78 9.13 -9.11
N VAL A 200 -25.74 9.35 -9.91
CA VAL A 200 -24.90 8.28 -10.48
C VAL A 200 -23.47 8.52 -10.02
N VAL A 201 -22.94 7.58 -9.23
CA VAL A 201 -21.62 7.63 -8.63
C VAL A 201 -20.71 6.62 -9.34
N ARG A 202 -19.83 7.11 -10.20
CA ARG A 202 -18.79 6.32 -10.85
C ARG A 202 -17.56 6.28 -9.94
N TRP A 203 -16.93 5.10 -9.87
CA TRP A 203 -15.73 4.90 -9.06
C TRP A 203 -15.86 5.31 -7.59
N GLY A 204 -17.02 5.03 -7.00
CA GLY A 204 -17.29 5.37 -5.60
C GLY A 204 -16.13 4.95 -4.69
N THR A 205 -15.76 5.84 -3.75
CA THR A 205 -14.65 5.73 -2.78
C THR A 205 -13.24 5.95 -3.31
N ARG A 206 -13.04 6.06 -4.62
CA ARG A 206 -11.71 6.29 -5.20
C ARG A 206 -11.44 7.77 -5.36
N ALA A 207 -10.17 8.16 -5.43
CA ALA A 207 -9.80 9.53 -5.74
C ALA A 207 -10.32 9.99 -7.12
N ASP A 208 -10.53 9.05 -8.06
CA ASP A 208 -11.13 9.32 -9.38
C ASP A 208 -12.67 9.17 -9.41
N GLN A 209 -13.33 9.26 -8.25
CA GLN A 209 -14.80 9.27 -8.13
C GLN A 209 -15.40 10.43 -8.94
N LYS A 210 -16.51 10.15 -9.62
CA LYS A 210 -17.32 11.17 -10.30
C LYS A 210 -18.78 10.96 -9.94
N THR A 211 -19.42 12.00 -9.43
CA THR A 211 -20.85 11.98 -9.10
C THR A 211 -21.60 12.99 -9.97
N ILE A 212 -22.64 12.53 -10.66
CA ILE A 212 -23.61 13.38 -11.34
C ILE A 212 -24.97 13.27 -10.65
N VAL A 213 -25.72 14.36 -10.63
CA VAL A 213 -27.06 14.43 -10.03
C VAL A 213 -28.02 15.05 -11.03
N SER A 214 -29.21 14.47 -11.15
CA SER A 214 -30.30 14.95 -12.00
C SER A 214 -31.64 14.41 -11.48
N THR A 215 -32.68 14.48 -12.31
CA THR A 215 -33.98 13.86 -12.06
C THR A 215 -34.05 12.48 -12.73
N LEU A 216 -35.06 11.69 -12.37
CA LEU A 216 -35.32 10.39 -12.99
C LEU A 216 -35.58 10.52 -14.50
N LYS A 217 -36.24 11.61 -14.92
CA LYS A 217 -36.49 11.93 -16.33
C LYS A 217 -35.21 12.19 -17.12
N ASP A 218 -34.26 12.92 -16.54
CA ASP A 218 -33.15 13.52 -17.30
C ASP A 218 -31.80 12.80 -17.10
N ILE A 219 -31.66 11.96 -16.06
CA ILE A 219 -30.38 11.34 -15.70
C ILE A 219 -29.78 10.48 -16.83
N ALA A 220 -30.61 9.81 -17.63
CA ALA A 220 -30.14 8.96 -18.72
C ALA A 220 -29.45 9.78 -19.83
N ALA A 221 -29.98 10.96 -20.16
CA ALA A 221 -29.35 11.88 -21.08
C ALA A 221 -28.04 12.43 -20.51
N LEU A 222 -28.01 12.79 -19.22
CA LEU A 222 -26.82 13.31 -18.56
C LEU A 222 -25.69 12.26 -18.47
N VAL A 223 -26.01 10.99 -18.24
CA VAL A 223 -25.04 9.88 -18.27
C VAL A 223 -24.36 9.77 -19.64
N LYS A 224 -25.12 9.93 -20.73
CA LYS A 224 -24.59 9.91 -22.11
C LYS A 224 -23.75 11.16 -22.40
N GLU A 225 -24.25 12.34 -22.04
CA GLU A 225 -23.56 13.62 -22.24
C GLU A 225 -22.20 13.65 -21.52
N LYS A 226 -22.13 13.15 -20.29
CA LYS A 226 -20.91 13.15 -19.46
C LYS A 226 -20.02 11.92 -19.64
N ASP A 227 -20.35 11.04 -20.60
CA ASP A 227 -19.64 9.77 -20.87
C ASP A 227 -19.35 8.96 -19.58
N ILE A 228 -20.39 8.79 -18.76
CA ILE A 228 -20.29 7.98 -17.54
C ILE A 228 -20.25 6.51 -17.93
N LEU A 229 -19.07 5.91 -17.78
CA LEU A 229 -18.84 4.48 -18.04
C LEU A 229 -18.92 3.63 -16.77
N PRO A 230 -19.24 2.33 -16.87
CA PRO A 230 -19.12 1.40 -15.75
C PRO A 230 -17.68 1.33 -15.19
N PRO A 231 -17.50 1.01 -13.90
CA PRO A 231 -18.54 0.74 -12.90
C PRO A 231 -19.10 2.02 -12.27
N ALA A 232 -20.43 2.07 -12.10
CA ALA A 232 -21.13 3.12 -11.38
C ALA A 232 -22.34 2.57 -10.62
N VAL A 233 -22.71 3.28 -9.55
CA VAL A 233 -23.88 3.01 -8.70
C VAL A 233 -24.90 4.12 -8.91
N THR A 234 -26.14 3.75 -9.18
CA THR A 234 -27.24 4.71 -9.37
C THR A 234 -28.14 4.70 -8.14
N ILE A 235 -28.37 5.86 -7.54
CA ILE A 235 -29.21 6.05 -6.35
C ILE A 235 -30.41 6.89 -6.75
N ILE A 236 -31.62 6.43 -6.45
CA ILE A 236 -32.89 7.09 -6.79
C ILE A 236 -33.70 7.30 -5.50
N GLY A 237 -34.09 8.54 -5.23
CA GLY A 237 -34.90 8.91 -4.07
C GLY A 237 -34.47 10.22 -3.43
N ASP A 238 -35.33 10.76 -2.57
CA ASP A 238 -35.16 12.11 -2.01
C ASP A 238 -33.92 12.28 -1.13
N VAL A 239 -33.35 11.16 -0.65
CA VAL A 239 -32.06 11.16 0.06
C VAL A 239 -30.90 11.75 -0.76
N VAL A 240 -31.00 11.77 -2.09
CA VAL A 240 -30.01 12.39 -2.96
C VAL A 240 -29.88 13.89 -2.71
N ASN A 241 -30.95 14.56 -2.26
CA ASN A 241 -30.94 15.99 -1.97
C ASN A 241 -29.97 16.35 -0.83
N LEU A 242 -29.70 15.42 0.09
CA LEU A 242 -28.77 15.63 1.20
C LEU A 242 -27.31 15.79 0.75
N ARG A 243 -26.98 15.43 -0.50
CA ARG A 243 -25.62 15.55 -1.03
C ARG A 243 -25.09 16.99 -0.99
N SER A 244 -25.93 17.99 -1.23
CA SER A 244 -25.51 19.41 -1.21
C SER A 244 -24.88 19.79 0.14
N GLU A 245 -25.39 19.21 1.22
CA GLU A 245 -24.95 19.43 2.60
C GLU A 245 -23.84 18.45 3.02
N LEU A 246 -23.99 17.17 2.67
CA LEU A 246 -23.17 16.08 3.21
C LEU A 246 -22.02 15.64 2.31
N ASN A 247 -21.76 16.30 1.17
CA ASN A 247 -20.63 15.96 0.30
C ASN A 247 -19.28 16.28 0.97
N TRP A 248 -18.79 15.35 1.80
CA TRP A 248 -17.57 15.49 2.58
C TRP A 248 -16.32 15.00 1.81
N TYR A 249 -16.46 13.95 0.99
CA TYR A 249 -15.31 13.27 0.38
C TYR A 249 -14.75 14.04 -0.82
N GLU A 250 -15.60 14.46 -1.75
CA GLU A 250 -15.16 15.17 -2.97
C GLU A 250 -14.73 16.62 -2.69
N LYS A 251 -14.96 17.12 -1.47
CA LYS A 251 -14.48 18.42 -0.99
C LYS A 251 -13.12 18.33 -0.30
N LYS A 252 -12.55 17.13 -0.13
CA LYS A 252 -11.25 16.99 0.54
C LYS A 252 -10.14 17.65 -0.29
N PRO A 253 -9.12 18.26 0.34
CA PRO A 253 -8.05 19.00 -0.34
C PRO A 253 -7.33 18.22 -1.44
N MET A 254 -7.09 16.92 -1.21
CA MET A 254 -6.34 16.06 -2.12
C MET A 254 -7.24 15.14 -2.96
N PHE A 255 -8.56 15.37 -2.97
CA PHE A 255 -9.47 14.63 -3.84
C PHE A 255 -9.07 14.78 -5.32
N GLY A 256 -9.21 13.71 -6.11
CA GLY A 256 -8.72 13.67 -7.49
C GLY A 256 -7.24 13.31 -7.64
N GLN A 257 -6.44 13.37 -6.56
CA GLN A 257 -5.01 13.12 -6.64
C GLN A 257 -4.68 11.64 -6.49
N ARG A 258 -3.81 11.14 -7.37
CA ARG A 258 -3.34 9.76 -7.36
C ARG A 258 -1.82 9.78 -7.39
N ILE A 259 -1.22 9.43 -6.26
CA ILE A 259 0.17 9.74 -5.95
C ILE A 259 0.98 8.46 -5.95
N LEU A 260 1.93 8.35 -6.87
CA LEU A 260 2.86 7.24 -6.93
C LEU A 260 4.00 7.46 -5.94
N VAL A 261 4.17 6.54 -4.99
CA VAL A 261 5.25 6.56 -4.00
C VAL A 261 6.25 5.45 -4.31
N THR A 262 7.49 5.82 -4.64
CA THR A 262 8.50 4.88 -5.18
C THR A 262 9.31 4.11 -4.12
N ARG A 263 8.84 4.08 -2.87
CA ARG A 263 9.50 3.44 -1.72
C ARG A 263 8.61 2.42 -1.03
N GLU A 264 9.23 1.48 -0.32
CA GLU A 264 8.52 0.49 0.50
C GLU A 264 8.03 1.13 1.80
N HIS A 265 6.81 0.78 2.21
CA HIS A 265 6.09 1.33 3.37
C HIS A 265 5.93 2.85 3.24
N SER A 266 4.73 3.29 2.83
CA SER A 266 4.32 4.70 2.69
C SER A 266 4.48 5.58 3.93
N GLY A 267 5.10 5.09 5.01
CA GLY A 267 5.44 5.83 6.22
C GLY A 267 5.80 7.29 5.96
N GLY A 268 4.88 8.17 6.32
CA GLY A 268 4.91 9.61 6.13
C GLY A 268 3.94 10.17 5.09
N PHE A 269 3.35 9.35 4.21
CA PHE A 269 2.39 9.76 3.16
C PHE A 269 0.92 9.51 3.54
N GLU A 270 0.64 8.88 4.68
CA GLU A 270 -0.71 8.56 5.15
C GLU A 270 -1.59 9.81 5.24
N LEU A 271 -1.00 10.94 5.61
CA LEU A 271 -1.68 12.24 5.66
C LEU A 271 -2.32 12.62 4.31
N LEU A 272 -1.71 12.26 3.18
CA LEU A 272 -2.29 12.55 1.87
C LEU A 272 -3.55 11.73 1.61
N GLU A 273 -3.60 10.48 2.07
CA GLU A 273 -4.80 9.63 1.98
C GLU A 273 -5.92 10.14 2.89
N GLU A 274 -5.57 10.58 4.12
CA GLU A 274 -6.50 11.24 5.04
C GLU A 274 -7.12 12.49 4.39
N LEU A 275 -6.32 13.22 3.61
CA LEU A 275 -6.74 14.39 2.84
C LEU A 275 -7.40 14.05 1.48
N GLY A 276 -7.63 12.77 1.16
CA GLY A 276 -8.44 12.34 0.01
C GLY A 276 -7.67 11.87 -1.23
N ALA A 277 -6.35 11.77 -1.18
CA ALA A 277 -5.55 11.18 -2.25
C ALA A 277 -5.65 9.65 -2.28
N GLU A 278 -5.34 9.03 -3.42
CA GLU A 278 -5.04 7.60 -3.53
C GLU A 278 -3.52 7.42 -3.66
N VAL A 279 -2.86 6.77 -2.69
CA VAL A 279 -1.40 6.58 -2.68
C VAL A 279 -1.00 5.22 -3.26
N LEU A 280 -0.52 5.20 -4.49
CA LEU A 280 0.01 3.98 -5.09
C LEU A 280 1.46 3.76 -4.68
N GLU A 281 1.73 2.83 -3.77
CA GLU A 281 3.11 2.40 -3.53
C GLU A 281 3.63 1.53 -4.67
N PHE A 282 4.86 1.84 -5.10
CA PHE A 282 5.62 1.06 -6.06
C PHE A 282 7.09 1.09 -5.64
N SER A 283 7.47 0.25 -4.68
CA SER A 283 8.85 0.24 -4.22
C SER A 283 9.80 -0.14 -5.35
N THR A 284 10.80 0.69 -5.60
CA THR A 284 11.88 0.41 -6.57
C THR A 284 13.14 -0.12 -5.90
N ILE A 285 13.09 -0.34 -4.59
CA ILE A 285 14.14 -0.94 -3.77
C ILE A 285 13.50 -2.00 -2.88
N GLU A 286 14.06 -3.20 -2.86
CA GLU A 286 13.68 -4.28 -1.97
C GLU A 286 14.82 -4.56 -0.99
N ILE A 287 14.48 -4.63 0.29
CA ILE A 287 15.43 -5.04 1.32
C ILE A 287 15.30 -6.53 1.54
N VAL A 288 16.33 -7.30 1.19
CA VAL A 288 16.36 -8.76 1.32
C VAL A 288 17.47 -9.22 2.28
N PRO A 289 17.39 -10.48 2.79
CA PRO A 289 18.51 -11.13 3.47
C PRO A 289 19.84 -11.04 2.70
N PRO A 290 21.00 -11.14 3.40
CA PRO A 290 22.29 -11.21 2.75
C PRO A 290 22.42 -12.48 1.91
N ALA A 291 23.37 -12.50 0.97
CA ALA A 291 23.66 -13.70 0.18
C ALA A 291 24.16 -14.86 1.06
N SER A 292 24.81 -14.54 2.18
CA SER A 292 25.25 -15.49 3.18
C SER A 292 25.15 -14.84 4.56
N TRP A 293 24.72 -15.64 5.55
CA TRP A 293 24.68 -15.24 6.95
C TRP A 293 25.98 -15.54 7.70
N ASN A 294 26.98 -16.15 7.06
CA ASN A 294 28.15 -16.74 7.75
C ASN A 294 28.87 -15.77 8.69
N ASP A 295 29.18 -14.56 8.23
CA ASP A 295 29.93 -13.60 9.05
C ASP A 295 29.09 -13.04 10.19
N LEU A 296 27.79 -12.85 9.96
CA LEU A 296 26.87 -12.42 11.01
C LEU A 296 26.65 -13.53 12.05
N ASP A 297 26.49 -14.78 11.60
CA ASP A 297 26.35 -15.94 12.47
C ASP A 297 27.60 -16.12 13.35
N LYS A 298 28.81 -15.95 12.80
CA LYS A 298 30.05 -15.96 13.58
C LYS A 298 30.07 -14.86 14.63
N ALA A 299 29.71 -13.64 14.24
CA ALA A 299 29.64 -12.50 15.16
C ALA A 299 28.61 -12.73 16.28
N ILE A 300 27.44 -13.29 15.97
CA ILE A 300 26.40 -13.63 16.95
C ILE A 300 26.89 -14.70 17.94
N VAL A 301 27.63 -15.72 17.49
CA VAL A 301 28.17 -16.76 18.38
C VAL A 301 29.16 -16.18 19.39
N GLN A 302 29.99 -15.21 18.97
CA GLN A 302 30.97 -14.54 19.83
C GLN A 302 30.48 -13.17 20.35
N ILE A 303 29.17 -12.95 20.42
CA ILE A 303 28.61 -11.60 20.64
C ILE A 303 29.14 -10.93 21.93
N GLY A 304 29.35 -11.71 23.00
CA GLY A 304 29.90 -11.22 24.27
C GLY A 304 31.37 -10.79 24.23
N THR A 305 32.05 -10.92 23.09
CA THR A 305 33.43 -10.43 22.89
C THR A 305 33.48 -9.00 22.38
N TYR A 306 32.35 -8.41 21.99
CA TYR A 306 32.29 -7.02 21.51
C TYR A 306 31.95 -6.08 22.67
N ASP A 307 32.61 -4.94 22.71
CA ASP A 307 32.29 -3.85 23.63
C ASP A 307 31.12 -3.01 23.10
N TRP A 308 30.99 -2.96 21.77
CA TRP A 308 30.01 -2.12 21.09
C TRP A 308 29.29 -2.85 19.95
N LEU A 309 27.97 -2.67 19.91
CA LEU A 309 27.11 -3.01 18.78
C LEU A 309 26.57 -1.72 18.15
N ILE A 310 26.88 -1.50 16.88
CA ILE A 310 26.58 -0.27 16.17
C ILE A 310 25.54 -0.53 15.10
N PHE A 311 24.47 0.27 15.08
CA PHE A 311 23.47 0.27 14.03
C PHE A 311 23.41 1.61 13.30
N THR A 312 23.62 1.55 11.98
CA THR A 312 23.50 2.71 11.08
C THR A 312 22.16 2.76 10.33
N SER A 313 21.27 1.79 10.58
CA SER A 313 19.95 1.72 9.94
C SER A 313 18.99 0.86 10.75
N ALA A 314 17.71 1.24 10.78
CA ALA A 314 16.64 0.41 11.32
C ALA A 314 16.53 -0.97 10.62
N ASN A 315 16.92 -1.07 9.35
CA ASN A 315 17.02 -2.37 8.66
C ASN A 315 18.14 -3.24 9.25
N GLY A 316 19.28 -2.64 9.60
CA GLY A 316 20.36 -3.35 10.29
C GLY A 316 19.88 -3.95 11.61
N VAL A 317 19.13 -3.17 12.40
CA VAL A 317 18.49 -3.61 13.64
C VAL A 317 17.55 -4.81 13.36
N LYS A 318 16.59 -4.63 12.45
CA LYS A 318 15.58 -5.66 12.12
C LYS A 318 16.23 -7.00 11.73
N TYR A 319 17.16 -6.98 10.78
CA TYR A 319 17.78 -8.20 10.28
C TYR A 319 18.75 -8.84 11.27
N PHE A 320 19.45 -8.03 12.08
CA PHE A 320 20.28 -8.54 13.17
C PHE A 320 19.45 -9.30 14.21
N PHE A 321 18.40 -8.67 14.77
CA PHE A 321 17.59 -9.30 15.82
C PHE A 321 16.78 -10.49 15.27
N SER A 322 16.26 -10.40 14.04
CA SER A 322 15.60 -11.55 13.40
C SER A 322 16.55 -12.75 13.33
N ARG A 323 17.81 -12.52 12.92
CA ARG A 323 18.81 -13.58 12.84
C ARG A 323 19.26 -14.07 14.21
N LEU A 324 19.42 -13.19 15.19
CA LEU A 324 19.74 -13.53 16.59
C LEU A 324 18.74 -14.54 17.16
N PHE A 325 17.44 -14.27 16.99
CA PHE A 325 16.37 -15.14 17.47
C PHE A 325 16.24 -16.43 16.65
N GLU A 326 16.43 -16.39 15.33
CA GLU A 326 16.49 -17.61 14.50
C GLU A 326 17.61 -18.56 14.96
N LYS A 327 18.72 -18.02 15.47
CA LYS A 327 19.84 -18.80 16.04
C LYS A 327 19.57 -19.27 17.47
N GLY A 328 18.42 -18.94 18.06
CA GLY A 328 18.06 -19.29 19.43
C GLY A 328 18.89 -18.54 20.48
N VAL A 329 19.54 -17.43 20.12
CA VAL A 329 20.31 -16.62 21.07
C VAL A 329 19.37 -15.67 21.79
N ASP A 330 19.43 -15.69 23.12
CA ASP A 330 18.61 -14.85 23.98
C ASP A 330 19.16 -13.41 23.99
N ILE A 331 18.27 -12.43 24.08
CA ILE A 331 18.66 -11.01 24.12
C ILE A 331 19.56 -10.67 25.32
N ARG A 332 19.44 -11.44 26.41
CA ARG A 332 20.30 -11.34 27.61
C ARG A 332 21.77 -11.63 27.31
N ASN A 333 22.08 -12.31 26.20
CA ASN A 333 23.46 -12.50 25.75
C ASN A 333 24.14 -11.20 25.31
N LEU A 334 23.38 -10.10 25.12
CA LEU A 334 23.93 -8.77 24.88
C LEU A 334 24.38 -8.04 26.16
N HIS A 335 24.31 -8.68 27.33
CA HIS A 335 24.79 -8.08 28.58
C HIS A 335 26.24 -7.61 28.44
N GLY A 336 26.54 -6.43 28.99
CA GLY A 336 27.90 -5.84 28.93
C GLY A 336 28.24 -5.14 27.61
N ILE A 337 27.47 -5.35 26.55
CA ILE A 337 27.68 -4.71 25.24
C ILE A 337 26.94 -3.38 25.21
N ARG A 338 27.63 -2.31 24.83
CA ARG A 338 27.01 -1.00 24.61
C ARG A 338 26.44 -0.88 23.21
N ILE A 339 25.32 -0.19 23.07
CA ILE A 339 24.66 -0.01 21.77
C ILE A 339 24.78 1.44 21.31
N CYS A 340 25.25 1.60 20.07
CA CYS A 340 25.21 2.86 19.37
C CYS A 340 24.21 2.81 18.21
N ALA A 341 23.38 3.84 18.08
CA ALA A 341 22.51 4.05 16.93
C ALA A 341 22.87 5.38 16.26
N ILE A 342 23.07 5.38 14.94
CA ILE A 342 23.48 6.60 14.19
C ILE A 342 22.50 7.76 14.32
N GLY A 343 21.24 7.49 14.65
CA GLY A 343 20.21 8.53 14.76
C GLY A 343 18.96 8.02 15.46
N THR A 344 18.07 8.96 15.77
CA THR A 344 16.88 8.74 16.62
C THR A 344 15.97 7.61 16.09
N LYS A 345 15.69 7.56 14.78
CA LYS A 345 14.86 6.50 14.17
C LYS A 345 15.45 5.10 14.35
N THR A 346 16.77 4.98 14.20
CA THR A 346 17.48 3.70 14.43
C THR A 346 17.44 3.33 15.91
N GLY A 347 17.57 4.32 16.81
CA GLY A 347 17.45 4.08 18.24
C GLY A 347 16.06 3.63 18.67
N THR A 348 15.00 4.24 18.11
CA THR A 348 13.62 3.77 18.32
C THR A 348 13.43 2.33 17.86
N ALA A 349 14.05 1.92 16.74
CA ALA A 349 14.00 0.53 16.28
C ALA A 349 14.69 -0.44 17.25
N VAL A 350 15.80 -0.04 17.89
CA VAL A 350 16.46 -0.85 18.94
C VAL A 350 15.56 -0.96 20.18
N ASN A 351 14.95 0.14 20.61
CA ASN A 351 14.09 0.20 21.79
C ASN A 351 12.89 -0.75 21.71
N GLN A 352 12.41 -1.09 20.50
CA GLN A 352 11.33 -2.06 20.29
C GLN A 352 11.67 -3.48 20.79
N PHE A 353 12.96 -3.79 20.93
CA PHE A 353 13.45 -5.05 21.49
C PHE A 353 13.71 -4.94 23.01
N GLY A 354 13.36 -3.82 23.65
CA GLY A 354 13.53 -3.62 25.09
C GLY A 354 14.95 -3.24 25.52
N ILE A 355 15.83 -2.87 24.57
CA ILE A 355 17.21 -2.43 24.86
C ILE A 355 17.32 -0.92 24.70
N ARG A 356 18.01 -0.26 25.63
CA ARG A 356 18.31 1.17 25.53
C ARG A 356 19.58 1.40 24.72
N VAL A 357 19.58 2.45 23.90
CA VAL A 357 20.78 2.90 23.19
C VAL A 357 21.64 3.74 24.13
N ASP A 358 22.94 3.42 24.21
CA ASP A 358 23.92 4.12 25.04
C ASP A 358 24.48 5.37 24.37
N LEU A 359 24.58 5.36 23.03
CA LEU A 359 25.14 6.46 22.26
C LEU A 359 24.34 6.74 20.98
N VAL A 360 23.93 7.99 20.82
CA VAL A 360 23.43 8.55 19.56
C VAL A 360 24.29 9.78 19.26
N PRO A 361 24.97 9.85 18.09
CA PRO A 361 25.80 11.00 17.76
C PRO A 361 24.94 12.25 17.49
N ASP A 362 25.52 13.43 17.72
CA ASP A 362 24.85 14.71 17.45
C ASP A 362 24.62 14.91 15.93
N GLU A 363 25.57 14.45 15.11
CA GLU A 363 25.46 14.40 13.65
C GLU A 363 25.24 12.96 13.14
N PHE A 364 24.22 12.76 12.30
CA PHE A 364 23.81 11.43 11.81
C PHE A 364 24.55 10.99 10.54
N ASN A 365 25.84 11.31 10.44
CA ASN A 365 26.73 10.97 9.33
C ASN A 365 27.94 10.15 9.83
N ALA A 366 28.87 9.78 8.93
CA ALA A 366 30.03 8.96 9.31
C ALA A 366 30.98 9.74 10.23
N GLU A 367 31.17 11.03 9.93
CA GLU A 367 32.05 11.96 10.63
C GLU A 367 31.58 12.18 12.09
N GLY A 368 30.29 12.42 12.30
CA GLY A 368 29.65 12.56 13.60
C GLY A 368 29.75 11.30 14.45
N LEU A 369 29.60 10.12 13.82
CA LEU A 369 29.77 8.84 14.50
C LEU A 369 31.23 8.67 14.96
N ILE A 370 32.22 9.05 14.14
CA ILE A 370 33.65 9.04 14.52
C ILE A 370 33.89 9.96 15.73
N GLN A 371 33.41 11.20 15.68
CA GLN A 371 33.60 12.16 16.76
C GLN A 371 32.97 11.68 18.07
N ALA A 372 31.78 11.08 18.00
CA ALA A 372 31.10 10.51 19.16
C ALA A 372 31.93 9.39 19.81
N PHE A 373 32.53 8.51 19.01
CA PHE A 373 33.41 7.45 19.53
C PHE A 373 34.74 8.00 20.06
N ILE A 374 35.37 8.99 19.42
CA ILE A 374 36.58 9.65 19.97
C ILE A 374 36.31 10.20 21.37
N LYS A 375 35.17 10.89 21.55
CA LYS A 375 34.74 11.42 22.84
C LYS A 375 34.51 10.33 23.88
N GLU A 376 33.83 9.24 23.50
CA GLU A 376 33.54 8.15 24.43
C GLU A 376 34.78 7.32 24.79
N GLY A 377 35.69 7.08 23.82
CA GLY A 377 36.98 6.45 24.05
C GLY A 377 37.85 7.23 25.03
N SER A 378 37.89 8.56 24.87
CA SER A 378 38.60 9.46 25.80
C SER A 378 38.01 9.44 27.21
N ARG A 379 36.68 9.32 27.34
CA ARG A 379 35.96 9.20 28.62
C ARG A 379 36.22 7.87 29.34
N LEU A 380 36.39 6.80 28.59
CA LEU A 380 36.68 5.47 29.15
C LEU A 380 38.13 5.37 29.61
N ASN A 381 39.06 5.83 28.78
CA ASN A 381 40.49 5.80 29.12
C ASN A 381 40.86 6.69 30.30
N SER A 382 40.10 7.77 30.56
CA SER A 382 40.32 8.67 31.72
C SER A 382 39.77 8.14 33.05
N ARG A 383 38.95 7.08 33.05
CA ARG A 383 38.44 6.45 34.28
C ARG A 383 39.39 5.38 34.85
N ASP A 384 40.20 4.77 34.01
CA ASP A 384 41.21 3.78 34.43
C ASP A 384 42.53 4.42 34.89
N SER A 385 42.75 5.72 34.61
CA SER A 385 43.91 6.47 35.10
C SER A 385 43.67 7.06 36.50
N SER A 386 43.51 6.20 37.51
CA SER A 386 43.60 6.60 38.92
C SER A 386 44.99 6.38 39.53
N ASP A 387 46.00 6.04 38.72
CA ASP A 387 47.40 6.06 39.13
C ASP A 387 48.05 7.36 38.66
N ASN A 388 48.34 8.23 39.64
CA ASN A 388 49.24 9.37 39.48
C ASN A 388 50.64 8.88 39.13
N SER A 389 50.94 8.75 37.84
CA SER A 389 52.32 8.79 37.37
C SER A 389 52.45 9.82 36.25
N GLU A 390 53.00 10.97 36.62
CA GLU A 390 53.57 11.95 35.71
C GLU A 390 54.71 11.30 34.92
N LEU A 391 54.44 10.68 33.77
CA LEU A 391 55.46 10.44 32.75
C LEU A 391 54.83 10.07 31.40
N GLY A 392 55.05 10.96 30.42
CA GLY A 392 55.10 10.61 29.01
C GLY A 392 53.77 10.67 28.26
N THR A 393 53.76 11.51 27.23
CA THR A 393 52.87 11.46 26.07
C THR A 393 52.82 10.04 25.48
N SER A 394 51.95 9.18 26.01
CA SER A 394 51.66 7.90 25.38
C SER A 394 50.64 8.15 24.28
N ASN A 395 51.03 7.82 23.04
CA ASN A 395 50.22 7.83 21.83
C ASN A 395 49.13 6.73 21.90
N ILE A 396 48.34 6.69 22.99
CA ILE A 396 47.25 5.73 23.14
C ILE A 396 46.16 6.18 22.19
N GLN A 397 45.96 5.40 21.13
CA GLN A 397 44.85 5.63 20.22
C GLN A 397 43.54 5.53 21.01
N PRO A 398 42.58 6.44 20.80
CA PRO A 398 41.45 6.62 21.72
C PRO A 398 40.55 5.39 21.87
N LEU A 399 40.60 4.44 20.93
CA LEU A 399 39.77 3.24 20.91
C LEU A 399 40.60 1.95 21.00
N GLN A 400 41.86 2.05 21.45
CA GLN A 400 42.78 0.93 21.54
C GLN A 400 42.18 -0.25 22.33
N GLY A 401 42.14 -1.42 21.70
CA GLY A 401 41.68 -2.66 22.34
C GLY A 401 40.16 -2.87 22.35
N MET A 402 39.37 -1.87 21.96
CA MET A 402 37.92 -2.01 21.88
C MET A 402 37.49 -2.79 20.64
N ARG A 403 36.48 -3.65 20.79
CA ARG A 403 35.90 -4.48 19.74
C ARG A 403 34.49 -4.01 19.38
N PHE A 404 34.27 -3.77 18.11
CA PHE A 404 33.04 -3.22 17.55
C PHE A 404 32.39 -4.20 16.58
N LEU A 405 31.08 -4.30 16.63
CA LEU A 405 30.26 -5.03 15.67
C LEU A 405 29.36 -4.04 14.93
N LEU A 406 29.43 -4.00 13.61
CA LEU A 406 28.60 -3.15 12.75
C LEU A 406 27.86 -4.01 11.70
N PRO A 407 26.68 -4.55 12.03
CA PRO A 407 25.82 -5.20 11.04
C PRO A 407 25.24 -4.15 10.08
N ARG A 408 25.54 -4.25 8.79
CA ARG A 408 25.20 -3.20 7.80
C ARG A 408 24.71 -3.75 6.46
N ALA A 409 24.36 -2.83 5.55
CA ALA A 409 24.02 -3.16 4.16
C ALA A 409 25.22 -3.75 3.41
N ALA A 410 24.97 -4.61 2.43
CA ALA A 410 26.03 -5.18 1.57
C ALA A 410 26.84 -4.13 0.81
N ILE A 411 26.20 -3.03 0.41
CA ILE A 411 26.85 -1.88 -0.22
C ILE A 411 26.78 -0.72 0.76
N ALA A 412 27.92 -0.37 1.35
CA ALA A 412 28.04 0.72 2.33
C ALA A 412 29.43 1.37 2.22
N ARG A 413 29.55 2.62 2.66
CA ARG A 413 30.82 3.35 2.67
C ARG A 413 31.77 2.77 3.73
N GLU A 414 33.06 2.68 3.42
CA GLU A 414 34.09 2.16 4.32
C GLU A 414 34.74 3.22 5.23
N ILE A 415 34.41 4.49 5.04
CA ILE A 415 34.99 5.62 5.79
C ILE A 415 34.94 5.36 7.30
N PHE A 416 33.77 4.99 7.84
CA PHE A 416 33.62 4.79 9.28
C PHE A 416 34.43 3.59 9.83
N PRO A 417 34.32 2.36 9.28
CA PRO A 417 35.16 1.24 9.71
C PRO A 417 36.66 1.47 9.55
N GLU A 418 37.10 2.14 8.48
CA GLU A 418 38.52 2.43 8.27
C GLU A 418 39.06 3.40 9.32
N GLU A 419 38.33 4.47 9.62
CA GLU A 419 38.74 5.43 10.65
C GLU A 419 38.73 4.81 12.05
N LEU A 420 37.75 3.96 12.37
CA LEU A 420 37.72 3.21 13.64
C LEU A 420 38.97 2.34 13.84
N ARG A 421 39.43 1.68 12.77
CA ARG A 421 40.66 0.88 12.78
C ARG A 421 41.90 1.74 12.95
N LYS A 422 41.96 2.93 12.32
CA LYS A 422 43.05 3.90 12.50
C LYS A 422 43.13 4.44 13.93
N LEU A 423 42.00 4.48 14.63
CA LEU A 423 41.88 4.91 16.03
C LEU A 423 42.11 3.76 17.05
N GLY A 424 42.55 2.58 16.59
CA GLY A 424 42.98 1.46 17.45
C GLY A 424 41.89 0.44 17.77
N GLY A 425 40.69 0.64 17.24
CA GLY A 425 39.55 -0.27 17.41
C GLY A 425 39.59 -1.46 16.44
N SER A 426 39.12 -2.62 16.88
CA SER A 426 38.84 -3.77 16.01
C SER A 426 37.36 -3.77 15.62
N ILE A 427 37.03 -3.81 14.33
CA ILE A 427 35.64 -3.77 13.87
C ILE A 427 35.32 -4.87 12.86
N ASP A 428 34.28 -5.65 13.20
CA ASP A 428 33.64 -6.61 12.31
C ASP A 428 32.42 -5.97 11.65
N VAL A 429 32.33 -6.11 10.31
CA VAL A 429 31.30 -5.46 9.48
C VAL A 429 30.42 -6.47 8.72
N PRO A 430 29.76 -7.43 9.40
CA PRO A 430 28.99 -8.45 8.70
C PRO A 430 27.83 -7.83 7.93
N VAL A 431 27.53 -8.42 6.78
CA VAL A 431 26.37 -8.03 5.98
C VAL A 431 25.11 -8.56 6.65
N ALA A 432 24.23 -7.66 7.08
CA ALA A 432 22.94 -7.99 7.68
C ALA A 432 21.80 -8.02 6.66
N TYR A 433 21.91 -7.24 5.57
CA TYR A 433 20.88 -7.17 4.54
C TYR A 433 21.45 -6.65 3.21
N ARG A 434 20.67 -6.81 2.15
CA ARG A 434 20.94 -6.26 0.82
C ARG A 434 19.79 -5.38 0.38
N ALA A 435 20.10 -4.22 -0.19
CA ALA A 435 19.15 -3.45 -0.97
C ALA A 435 19.32 -3.88 -2.43
N ILE A 436 18.29 -4.47 -3.03
CA ILE A 436 18.28 -4.90 -4.42
C ILE A 436 17.17 -4.17 -5.19
N LYS A 437 17.33 -4.10 -6.51
CA LYS A 437 16.21 -3.77 -7.37
C LYS A 437 15.23 -4.95 -7.34
N PRO A 438 13.93 -4.73 -7.08
CA PRO A 438 12.96 -5.80 -7.13
C PRO A 438 12.82 -6.37 -8.54
N ASP A 439 12.53 -7.67 -8.63
CA ASP A 439 12.26 -8.36 -9.90
C ASP A 439 10.77 -8.23 -10.27
N TYR A 440 10.34 -7.01 -10.64
CA TYR A 440 8.97 -6.75 -11.09
C TYR A 440 8.92 -6.43 -12.58
N HIS A 441 7.88 -6.92 -13.24
CA HIS A 441 7.45 -6.34 -14.51
C HIS A 441 6.58 -5.11 -14.26
N GLY A 442 7.09 -3.92 -14.62
CA GLY A 442 6.38 -2.63 -14.52
C GLY A 442 5.11 -2.50 -15.39
N LYS A 443 4.66 -3.55 -16.08
CA LYS A 443 3.56 -3.55 -17.07
C LYS A 443 2.29 -2.87 -16.55
N ARG A 444 1.90 -3.11 -15.29
CA ARG A 444 0.68 -2.52 -14.71
C ARG A 444 0.84 -1.02 -14.44
N LEU A 445 1.96 -0.61 -13.85
CA LEU A 445 2.23 0.79 -13.58
C LEU A 445 2.38 1.59 -14.87
N LYS A 446 3.07 1.05 -15.87
CA LYS A 446 3.13 1.61 -17.23
C LYS A 446 1.75 1.94 -17.77
N ARG A 447 0.79 1.01 -17.64
CA ARG A 447 -0.59 1.25 -18.08
C ARG A 447 -1.23 2.41 -17.32
N PHE A 448 -1.07 2.50 -16.00
CA PHE A 448 -1.63 3.60 -15.22
C PHE A 448 -1.02 4.95 -15.61
N LEU A 449 0.29 5.00 -15.86
CA LEU A 449 0.94 6.20 -16.37
C LEU A 449 0.42 6.57 -17.78
N LYS A 450 0.33 5.60 -18.71
CA LYS A 450 -0.21 5.80 -20.07
C LYS A 450 -1.66 6.29 -20.08
N GLU A 451 -2.48 5.79 -19.15
CA GLU A 451 -3.89 6.17 -19.02
C GLU A 451 -4.09 7.50 -18.26
N GLY A 452 -3.01 8.21 -17.90
CA GLY A 452 -3.09 9.49 -17.17
C GLY A 452 -3.67 9.34 -15.76
N ARG A 453 -3.53 8.16 -15.16
CA ARG A 453 -4.15 7.80 -13.88
C ARG A 453 -3.32 8.14 -12.65
N ILE A 454 -2.11 8.64 -12.84
CA ILE A 454 -1.21 9.11 -11.79
C ILE A 454 -1.04 10.61 -11.99
N THR A 455 -1.31 11.40 -10.96
CA THR A 455 -1.19 12.86 -11.01
C THR A 455 0.19 13.32 -10.55
N ILE A 456 0.75 12.66 -9.54
CA ILE A 456 2.04 12.98 -8.94
C ILE A 456 2.89 11.72 -8.78
N ALA A 457 4.18 11.80 -9.09
CA ALA A 457 5.17 10.75 -8.80
C ALA A 457 6.23 11.29 -7.83
N THR A 458 6.50 10.55 -6.75
CA THR A 458 7.44 10.96 -5.71
C THR A 458 8.72 10.13 -5.77
N PHE A 459 9.87 10.81 -5.66
CA PHE A 459 11.19 10.20 -5.62
C PHE A 459 11.95 10.68 -4.38
N THR A 460 12.28 9.73 -3.51
CA THR A 460 12.93 10.00 -2.22
C THR A 460 14.45 9.81 -2.25
N SER A 461 15.00 9.41 -3.40
CA SER A 461 16.44 9.40 -3.67
C SER A 461 16.71 9.31 -5.17
N ALA A 462 17.91 9.68 -5.59
CA ALA A 462 18.37 9.43 -6.97
C ALA A 462 18.30 7.94 -7.34
N ALA A 463 18.61 7.04 -6.40
CA ALA A 463 18.53 5.59 -6.62
C ALA A 463 17.10 5.12 -6.90
N THR A 464 16.10 5.64 -6.19
CA THR A 464 14.69 5.29 -6.46
C THR A 464 14.25 5.70 -7.86
N PHE A 465 14.74 6.82 -8.36
CA PHE A 465 14.48 7.31 -9.72
C PHE A 465 15.20 6.47 -10.78
N SER A 466 16.49 6.18 -10.61
CA SER A 466 17.25 5.32 -11.53
C SER A 466 16.63 3.93 -11.64
N ASN A 467 16.32 3.30 -10.50
CA ASN A 467 15.67 1.99 -10.48
C ASN A 467 14.28 2.03 -11.12
N PHE A 468 13.50 3.11 -10.90
CA PHE A 468 12.21 3.29 -11.58
C PHE A 468 12.38 3.26 -13.10
N ARG A 469 13.35 4.02 -13.64
CA ARG A 469 13.62 4.05 -15.09
C ARG A 469 14.00 2.68 -15.63
N GLU A 470 14.87 1.96 -14.93
CA GLU A 470 15.24 0.61 -15.33
C GLU A 470 14.06 -0.37 -15.34
N ILE A 471 13.18 -0.33 -14.33
CA ILE A 471 12.01 -1.21 -14.26
C ILE A 471 10.97 -0.83 -15.33
N MET A 472 10.86 0.46 -15.64
CA MET A 472 9.97 0.97 -16.69
C MET A 472 10.58 0.86 -18.10
N GLY A 473 11.88 0.62 -18.27
CA GLY A 473 12.52 0.53 -19.58
C GLY A 473 12.44 1.83 -20.40
N GLU A 474 12.50 1.73 -21.73
CA GLU A 474 12.67 2.88 -22.64
C GLU A 474 11.56 3.95 -22.51
N ASP A 475 10.31 3.54 -22.29
CA ASP A 475 9.17 4.47 -22.16
C ASP A 475 9.20 5.30 -20.85
N ALA A 476 10.09 5.01 -19.89
CA ALA A 476 10.01 5.55 -18.53
C ALA A 476 9.89 7.08 -18.47
N ASP A 477 10.74 7.76 -19.25
CA ASP A 477 10.82 9.21 -19.22
C ASP A 477 9.61 9.84 -19.91
N GLU A 478 9.17 9.27 -21.03
CA GLU A 478 7.95 9.72 -21.73
C GLU A 478 6.73 9.63 -20.82
N LEU A 479 6.60 8.53 -20.07
CA LEU A 479 5.51 8.30 -19.12
C LEU A 479 5.49 9.31 -17.97
N LEU A 480 6.65 9.84 -17.57
CA LEU A 480 6.75 10.82 -16.50
C LEU A 480 6.53 12.26 -16.97
N LYS A 481 6.61 12.56 -18.28
CA LYS A 481 6.40 13.93 -18.81
C LYS A 481 4.99 14.46 -18.54
N THR A 482 4.00 13.58 -18.45
CA THR A 482 2.60 13.95 -18.21
C THR A 482 2.23 13.96 -16.72
N VAL A 483 3.19 13.71 -15.83
CA VAL A 483 2.98 13.56 -14.38
C VAL A 483 3.78 14.63 -13.65
N ALA A 484 3.22 15.20 -12.59
CA ALA A 484 3.98 16.10 -11.73
C ALA A 484 5.02 15.29 -10.93
N ILE A 485 6.26 15.76 -10.89
CA ILE A 485 7.35 15.04 -10.23
C ILE A 485 7.74 15.76 -8.95
N ALA A 486 7.67 15.04 -7.82
CA ALA A 486 8.14 15.48 -6.52
C ALA A 486 9.49 14.83 -6.19
N ALA A 487 10.52 15.65 -5.98
CA ALA A 487 11.85 15.21 -5.58
C ALA A 487 12.13 15.62 -4.14
N ILE A 488 12.69 14.73 -3.32
CA ILE A 488 12.91 15.04 -1.88
C ILE A 488 13.93 16.15 -1.65
N GLY A 489 14.81 16.40 -2.61
CA GLY A 489 15.86 17.40 -2.46
C GLY A 489 16.79 17.48 -3.66
N PRO A 490 17.82 18.35 -3.59
CA PRO A 490 18.59 18.79 -4.76
C PRO A 490 19.31 17.67 -5.51
N VAL A 491 19.84 16.66 -4.82
CA VAL A 491 20.55 15.54 -5.45
C VAL A 491 19.59 14.70 -6.30
N THR A 492 18.40 14.42 -5.79
CA THR A 492 17.36 13.69 -6.51
C THR A 492 16.81 14.51 -7.67
N ALA A 493 16.59 15.82 -7.44
CA ALA A 493 16.14 16.74 -8.47
C ALA A 493 17.12 16.80 -9.66
N LYS A 494 18.42 16.94 -9.38
CA LYS A 494 19.47 16.94 -10.41
C LYS A 494 19.47 15.64 -11.23
N ALA A 495 19.26 14.49 -10.59
CA ALA A 495 19.17 13.21 -11.30
C ALA A 495 17.98 13.15 -12.27
N ILE A 496 16.82 13.69 -11.85
CA ILE A 496 15.61 13.79 -12.67
C ILE A 496 15.81 14.77 -13.84
N GLU A 497 16.36 15.94 -13.57
CA GLU A 497 16.63 16.99 -14.57
C GLU A 497 17.66 16.55 -15.60
N SER A 498 18.68 15.79 -15.19
CA SER A 498 19.68 15.22 -16.10
C SER A 498 19.08 14.20 -17.08
N ALA A 499 17.90 13.64 -16.77
CA ALA A 499 17.13 12.80 -17.69
C ALA A 499 16.16 13.60 -18.59
N GLY A 500 16.22 14.94 -18.56
CA GLY A 500 15.35 15.82 -19.35
C GLY A 500 13.93 15.95 -18.81
N LEU A 501 13.70 15.61 -17.54
CA LEU A 501 12.41 15.72 -16.87
C LEU A 501 12.37 16.94 -15.96
N LYS A 502 11.18 17.53 -15.80
CA LYS A 502 10.97 18.69 -14.93
C LYS A 502 10.58 18.25 -13.53
N VAL A 503 11.30 18.73 -12.51
CA VAL A 503 10.87 18.65 -11.12
C VAL A 503 9.86 19.77 -10.86
N HIS A 504 8.70 19.40 -10.33
CA HIS A 504 7.59 20.33 -10.09
C HIS A 504 7.47 20.71 -8.61
N ILE A 505 7.86 19.80 -7.72
CA ILE A 505 7.69 19.89 -6.29
C ILE A 505 9.03 19.50 -5.66
N MET A 506 9.62 20.37 -4.85
CA MET A 506 10.81 20.06 -4.09
C MET A 506 10.79 20.86 -2.78
N PRO A 507 10.69 20.18 -1.62
CA PRO A 507 10.69 20.88 -0.34
C PRO A 507 12.06 21.51 -0.05
N LYS A 508 12.09 22.52 0.81
CA LYS A 508 13.34 23.13 1.31
C LYS A 508 14.17 22.15 2.14
N GLU A 509 13.50 21.37 2.98
CA GLU A 509 14.12 20.33 3.80
C GLU A 509 13.98 18.96 3.15
N ALA A 510 15.05 18.17 3.15
CA ALA A 510 15.07 16.85 2.52
C ALA A 510 14.41 15.76 3.39
N THR A 511 13.17 15.98 3.78
CA THR A 511 12.37 15.06 4.61
C THR A 511 11.08 14.66 3.89
N VAL A 512 10.51 13.50 4.26
CA VAL A 512 9.22 13.04 3.71
C VAL A 512 8.09 13.96 4.14
N GLU A 513 8.11 14.40 5.40
CA GLU A 513 7.12 15.32 5.95
C GLU A 513 7.08 16.65 5.18
N ALA A 514 8.25 17.26 4.93
CA ALA A 514 8.34 18.47 4.14
C ALA A 514 7.88 18.25 2.69
N MET A 515 8.21 17.10 2.08
CA MET A 515 7.70 16.77 0.74
C MET A 515 6.18 16.66 0.71
N VAL A 516 5.56 16.03 1.72
CA VAL A 516 4.11 15.87 1.82
C VAL A 516 3.42 17.22 1.94
N ASN A 517 3.94 18.11 2.78
CA ASN A 517 3.44 19.48 2.90
C ASN A 517 3.56 20.25 1.58
N GLU A 518 4.71 20.17 0.90
CA GLU A 518 4.91 20.84 -0.39
C GLU A 518 3.98 20.28 -1.48
N ILE A 519 3.72 18.96 -1.48
CA ILE A 519 2.74 18.33 -2.37
C ILE A 519 1.34 18.92 -2.13
N GLN A 520 0.93 19.05 -0.87
CA GLN A 520 -0.37 19.60 -0.51
C GLN A 520 -0.50 21.06 -0.98
N GLU A 521 0.50 21.91 -0.69
CA GLU A 521 0.52 23.30 -1.12
C GLU A 521 0.45 23.43 -2.65
N TRP A 522 1.21 22.61 -3.37
CA TRP A 522 1.22 22.62 -4.83
C TRP A 522 -0.13 22.23 -5.44
N VAL A 523 -0.84 21.25 -4.84
CA VAL A 523 -2.18 20.85 -5.30
C VAL A 523 -3.19 21.96 -5.04
N LEU A 524 -3.16 22.57 -3.85
CA LEU A 524 -4.05 23.65 -3.46
C LEU A 524 -3.89 24.91 -4.31
N GLN A 525 -2.67 25.21 -4.79
CA GLN A 525 -2.43 26.34 -5.69
C GLN A 525 -2.96 26.14 -7.11
N LYS A 526 -3.30 24.89 -7.49
CA LYS A 526 -3.81 24.54 -8.83
C LYS A 526 -5.33 24.42 -8.90
N GLN A 527 -5.99 24.29 -7.75
CA GLN A 527 -7.46 24.27 -7.64
C GLN A 527 -7.99 25.70 -7.63
#